data_AF-A0A8J3RPI8-F1
#
_entry.id   AF-A0A8J3RPI8-F1
#
_cell.length_a   1.000
_cell.length_b   1.000
_cell.length_c   1.000
_cell.angle_alpha   90.00
_cell.angle_beta   90.00
_cell.angle_gamma   90.00
#
_symmetry.space_group_name_H-M   'P 1'
#
loop_
_entity.id
_entity.type
_entity.pdbx_description
1 polymer ?
#
loop_
_entity_poly.entity_id
_entity_poly.type
_entity_poly.pdbx_seq_one_letter_code
_entity_poly.pdbx_strand_id
1 'polypeptide(L)'
;MGVDGWGVEDRAPLADEVFDVGPKLTCEMVARLQGWDDEEFAWTFIGRKTARYRQIGNAFPPPVAKTLGIAVSAALAHATEPRECDMDTEHDRIYRALRNRGEFMTLAQIAKAIKAPLDTADLARRIDSLRRDFHIEVRSDGTGLAYKLKGFKAFVGQEGHARHERFQRERNRIS
;
A
#
# COMPACT_ATOMS: atom_id res chain seq x y z
N MET A 1 19.21 9.86 9.76
CA MET A 1 19.62 9.11 10.97
C MET A 1 21.05 8.67 10.73
N GLY A 2 22.01 9.08 11.55
CA GLY A 2 23.45 8.76 11.37
C GLY A 2 23.75 7.30 11.74
N VAL A 3 23.16 6.36 11.02
CA VAL A 3 23.27 4.91 11.22
C VAL A 3 23.58 4.23 9.88
N ASP A 4 24.30 3.12 9.91
CA ASP A 4 24.53 2.29 8.73
C ASP A 4 23.33 1.35 8.52
N GLY A 5 22.62 1.54 7.40
CA GLY A 5 21.43 0.77 7.02
C GLY A 5 21.70 -0.49 6.19
N TRP A 6 22.95 -0.83 5.89
CA TRP A 6 23.29 -1.99 5.06
C TRP A 6 23.18 -3.33 5.80
N GLY A 7 22.94 -3.32 7.11
CA GLY A 7 22.73 -4.52 7.89
C GLY A 7 22.41 -4.25 9.35
N VAL A 8 22.40 -5.32 10.13
CA VAL A 8 22.23 -5.28 11.59
C VAL A 8 23.47 -5.85 12.26
N GLU A 9 23.78 -5.35 13.46
CA GLU A 9 24.90 -5.80 14.29
C GLU A 9 24.45 -6.74 15.42
N ASP A 10 25.35 -7.56 15.95
CA ASP A 10 25.03 -8.48 17.06
C ASP A 10 25.12 -7.83 18.43
N ARG A 11 25.88 -6.73 18.56
CA ARG A 11 26.01 -5.97 19.80
C ARG A 11 25.76 -4.49 19.56
N ALA A 12 25.34 -3.81 20.62
CA ALA A 12 25.25 -2.35 20.61
C ALA A 12 26.64 -1.72 20.41
N PRO A 13 26.69 -0.53 19.76
CA PRO A 13 27.94 0.22 19.65
C PRO A 13 28.43 0.69 21.03
N LEU A 14 29.74 0.77 21.20
CA LEU A 14 30.36 1.38 22.38
C LEU A 14 30.42 2.91 22.22
N ALA A 15 30.50 3.64 23.33
CA ALA A 15 30.44 5.10 23.32
C ALA A 15 31.62 5.77 22.60
N ASP A 16 32.78 5.11 22.56
CA ASP A 16 34.04 5.57 21.97
C ASP A 16 34.34 4.95 20.60
N GLU A 17 33.41 4.16 20.05
CA GLU A 17 33.57 3.59 18.71
C GLU A 17 33.38 4.65 17.62
N VAL A 18 34.35 4.69 16.70
CA VAL A 18 34.33 5.60 15.55
C VAL A 18 33.78 4.85 14.34
N PHE A 19 32.81 5.47 13.66
CA PHE A 19 32.16 4.94 12.46
C PHE A 19 32.32 5.95 11.32
N ASP A 20 32.51 5.45 10.10
CA ASP A 20 32.61 6.29 8.89
C ASP A 20 31.25 6.94 8.53
N VAL A 21 30.16 6.17 8.68
CA VAL A 21 28.78 6.63 8.45
C VAL A 21 27.97 6.69 9.74
N GLY A 22 28.04 5.63 10.54
CA GLY A 22 27.29 5.45 11.79
C GLY A 22 27.24 3.97 12.18
N PRO A 23 26.80 3.64 13.41
CA PRO A 23 26.69 2.25 13.84
C PRO A 23 25.59 1.52 13.08
N LYS A 24 25.79 0.21 12.86
CA LYS A 24 24.69 -0.70 12.50
C LYS A 24 23.88 -1.00 13.76
N LEU A 25 22.56 -1.07 13.61
CA LEU A 25 21.66 -1.32 14.73
C LEU A 25 21.56 -2.81 15.06
N THR A 26 21.33 -3.15 16.32
CA THR A 26 20.94 -4.52 16.68
C THR A 26 19.46 -4.77 16.40
N CYS A 27 19.04 -6.04 16.38
CA CYS A 27 17.62 -6.36 16.24
C CYS A 27 16.78 -5.74 17.36
N GLU A 28 17.30 -5.68 18.59
CA GLU A 28 16.63 -5.11 19.76
C GLU A 28 16.45 -3.60 19.60
N MET A 29 17.47 -2.89 19.07
CA MET A 29 17.36 -1.46 18.76
C MET A 29 16.33 -1.20 17.67
N VAL A 30 16.31 -2.02 16.61
CA VAL A 30 15.32 -1.89 15.52
C VAL A 30 13.90 -2.19 16.03
N ALA A 31 13.74 -3.17 16.93
CA ALA A 31 12.45 -3.47 17.55
C ALA A 31 11.92 -2.26 18.35
N ARG A 32 12.79 -1.63 19.16
CA ARG A 32 12.45 -0.40 19.89
C ARG A 32 12.06 0.75 18.97
N LEU A 33 12.75 0.92 17.84
CA LEU A 33 12.37 1.92 16.84
C LEU A 33 10.98 1.68 16.23
N GLN A 34 10.55 0.43 16.12
CA GLN A 34 9.20 0.06 15.67
C GLN A 34 8.14 0.18 16.77
N GLY A 35 8.53 0.55 18.00
CA GLY A 35 7.63 0.69 19.14
C GLY A 35 7.39 -0.61 19.92
N TRP A 36 8.23 -1.62 19.75
CA TRP A 36 8.27 -2.77 20.66
C TRP A 36 9.10 -2.40 21.89
N ASP A 37 8.51 -2.53 23.08
CA ASP A 37 9.17 -2.24 24.36
C ASP A 37 9.01 -3.41 25.32
N ASP A 38 9.63 -3.30 26.49
CA ASP A 38 9.60 -4.36 27.51
C ASP A 38 8.38 -4.21 28.45
N GLU A 39 7.48 -3.25 28.19
CA GLU A 39 6.37 -2.87 29.08
C GLU A 39 5.00 -3.14 28.44
N GLU A 40 4.53 -2.23 27.59
CA GLU A 40 3.19 -2.28 26.98
C GLU A 40 3.15 -3.18 25.75
N PHE A 41 4.23 -3.19 24.97
CA PHE A 41 4.34 -3.91 23.71
C PHE A 41 5.44 -4.98 23.78
N ALA A 42 5.45 -5.75 24.86
CA ALA A 42 6.39 -6.84 25.08
C ALA A 42 6.21 -7.97 24.04
N TRP A 43 7.28 -8.23 23.26
CA TRP A 43 7.30 -9.31 22.28
C TRP A 43 8.67 -9.95 22.12
N THR A 44 8.71 -11.28 22.03
CA THR A 44 9.95 -12.05 21.80
C THR A 44 10.04 -12.54 20.36
N PHE A 45 10.99 -11.99 19.60
CA PHE A 45 11.27 -12.43 18.22
C PHE A 45 12.19 -13.65 18.21
N ILE A 46 11.77 -14.71 17.51
CA ILE A 46 12.49 -16.00 17.46
C ILE A 46 13.30 -16.19 16.18
N GLY A 47 14.31 -17.05 16.24
CA GLY A 47 15.16 -17.43 15.09
C GLY A 47 16.48 -16.66 15.01
N ARG A 48 17.21 -16.89 13.92
CA ARG A 48 18.52 -16.23 13.66
C ARG A 48 18.36 -14.76 13.31
N LYS A 49 19.44 -13.99 13.42
CA LYS A 49 19.52 -12.54 13.18
C LYS A 49 18.71 -12.05 11.97
N THR A 50 18.94 -12.62 10.78
CA THR A 50 18.23 -12.20 9.57
C THR A 50 16.73 -12.49 9.61
N ALA A 51 16.32 -13.61 10.22
CA ALA A 51 14.91 -13.95 10.37
C ALA A 51 14.20 -13.03 11.39
N ARG A 52 14.88 -12.69 12.49
CA ARG A 52 14.38 -11.73 13.47
C ARG A 52 14.25 -10.34 12.88
N TYR A 53 15.28 -9.87 12.17
CA TYR A 53 15.26 -8.56 11.50
C TYR A 53 14.09 -8.46 10.51
N ARG A 54 13.83 -9.51 9.70
CA ARG A 54 12.66 -9.54 8.80
C ARG A 54 11.33 -9.52 9.54
N GLN A 55 11.20 -10.24 10.66
CA GLN A 55 9.99 -10.19 11.49
C GLN A 55 9.73 -8.78 12.01
N ILE A 56 10.77 -8.12 12.52
CA ILE A 56 10.66 -6.75 13.06
C ILE A 56 10.34 -5.74 11.95
N GLY A 57 11.12 -5.77 10.86
CA GLY A 57 11.00 -4.79 9.77
C GLY A 57 9.72 -4.91 8.96
N ASN A 58 9.12 -6.10 8.89
CA ASN A 58 7.85 -6.33 8.21
C ASN A 58 6.64 -6.24 9.15
N ALA A 59 6.84 -6.18 10.48
CA ALA A 59 5.74 -6.03 11.41
C ALA A 59 5.11 -4.64 11.30
N PHE A 60 3.81 -4.58 11.53
CA PHE A 60 3.12 -3.31 11.69
C PHE A 60 3.42 -2.75 13.10
N PRO A 61 3.79 -1.48 13.26
CA PRO A 61 4.15 -0.90 14.55
C PRO A 61 3.07 -1.13 15.63
N PRO A 62 3.40 -1.69 16.81
CA PRO A 62 2.41 -2.02 17.84
C PRO A 62 1.54 -0.83 18.31
N PRO A 63 2.09 0.37 18.55
CA PRO A 63 1.27 1.51 18.99
C PRO A 63 0.22 1.90 17.93
N VAL A 64 0.59 1.79 16.65
CA VAL A 64 -0.32 2.06 15.53
C VAL A 64 -1.36 0.95 15.42
N ALA A 65 -0.93 -0.32 15.57
CA ALA A 65 -1.81 -1.48 15.58
C ALA A 65 -2.89 -1.38 16.68
N LYS A 66 -2.49 -0.98 17.89
CA LYS A 66 -3.41 -0.78 19.04
C LYS A 66 -4.44 0.29 18.72
N THR A 67 -4.01 1.45 18.25
CA THR A 67 -4.90 2.57 17.92
C THR A 67 -5.90 2.18 16.83
N LEU A 68 -5.42 1.52 15.77
CA LEU A 68 -6.28 1.00 14.70
C LEU A 68 -7.27 -0.05 15.21
N GLY A 69 -6.80 -1.00 16.03
CA GLY A 69 -7.65 -2.04 16.61
C GLY A 69 -8.77 -1.48 17.49
N ILE A 70 -8.48 -0.43 18.27
CA ILE A 70 -9.50 0.28 19.06
C ILE A 70 -10.55 0.92 18.14
N ALA A 71 -10.11 1.59 17.07
CA ALA A 71 -11.04 2.22 16.12
C ALA A 71 -11.93 1.16 15.41
N VAL A 72 -11.35 0.04 14.98
CA VAL A 72 -12.10 -1.07 14.37
C VAL A 72 -13.10 -1.67 15.37
N SER A 73 -12.68 -1.90 16.62
CA SER A 73 -13.54 -2.42 17.69
C SER A 73 -14.73 -1.49 17.94
N ALA A 74 -14.49 -0.18 18.04
CA ALA A 74 -15.54 0.80 18.24
C ALA A 74 -16.53 0.87 17.06
N ALA A 75 -16.04 0.75 15.82
CA ALA A 75 -16.89 0.69 14.64
C ALA A 75 -17.78 -0.57 14.61
N LEU A 76 -17.22 -1.73 14.96
CA LEU A 76 -17.96 -2.99 15.05
C LEU A 76 -19.00 -2.97 16.19
N ALA A 77 -18.70 -2.27 17.28
CA ALA A 77 -19.62 -2.07 18.39
C ALA A 77 -20.65 -0.96 18.15
N HIS A 78 -20.63 -0.27 17.00
CA HIS A 78 -21.42 0.93 16.74
C HIS A 78 -21.30 2.02 17.82
N ALA A 79 -20.14 2.09 18.48
CA ALA A 79 -19.88 3.02 19.58
C ALA A 79 -19.37 4.40 19.11
N THR A 80 -19.23 4.58 17.79
CA THR A 80 -18.79 5.82 17.16
C THR A 80 -19.92 6.47 16.38
N GLU A 81 -19.96 7.80 16.34
CA GLU A 81 -20.88 8.52 15.48
C GLU A 81 -20.63 8.18 14.00
N PRO A 82 -21.69 7.94 13.20
CA PRO A 82 -21.56 7.79 11.77
C PRO A 82 -20.88 9.02 11.16
N ARG A 83 -19.77 8.81 10.47
CA ARG A 83 -19.12 9.84 9.66
C ARG A 83 -19.50 9.62 8.20
N GLU A 84 -19.86 10.70 7.51
CA GLU A 84 -19.93 10.66 6.05
C GLU A 84 -18.52 10.37 5.51
N CYS A 85 -18.38 9.28 4.77
CA CYS A 85 -17.13 9.00 4.08
C CYS A 85 -16.97 9.96 2.90
N ASP A 86 -16.04 10.91 3.02
CA ASP A 86 -15.60 11.71 1.88
C ASP A 86 -14.86 10.81 0.89
N MET A 87 -15.60 10.24 -0.07
CA MET A 87 -15.02 9.46 -1.17
C MET A 87 -14.19 10.35 -2.12
N ASP A 88 -14.26 11.67 -1.93
CA ASP A 88 -13.82 12.70 -2.85
C ASP A 88 -12.36 13.15 -2.65
N THR A 89 -11.64 12.64 -1.63
CA THR A 89 -10.25 13.03 -1.38
C THR A 89 -9.17 12.11 -1.99
N GLU A 90 -9.41 10.79 -2.18
CA GLU A 90 -8.28 9.85 -2.48
C GLU A 90 -8.33 9.05 -3.79
N HIS A 91 -9.37 9.18 -4.62
CA HIS A 91 -9.53 8.35 -5.81
C HIS A 91 -9.24 9.13 -7.09
N ASP A 92 -8.70 8.44 -8.09
CA ASP A 92 -8.59 8.97 -9.45
C ASP A 92 -9.96 9.50 -9.91
N ARG A 93 -10.00 10.74 -10.40
CA ARG A 93 -11.25 11.41 -10.84
C ARG A 93 -11.96 10.64 -11.97
N ILE A 94 -11.21 9.95 -12.83
CA ILE A 94 -11.74 9.10 -13.90
C ILE A 94 -12.38 7.84 -13.31
N TYR A 95 -11.72 7.21 -12.33
CA TYR A 95 -12.32 6.09 -11.61
C TYR A 95 -13.66 6.49 -11.00
N ARG A 96 -13.76 7.66 -10.35
CA ARG A 96 -15.02 8.17 -9.81
C ARG A 96 -16.06 8.43 -10.90
N ALA A 97 -15.67 9.10 -11.97
CA ALA A 97 -16.59 9.40 -13.07
C ALA A 97 -17.22 8.11 -13.64
N LEU A 98 -16.39 7.10 -13.89
CA LEU A 98 -16.85 5.80 -14.39
C LEU A 98 -17.67 5.03 -13.34
N ARG A 99 -17.23 5.03 -12.07
CA ARG A 99 -17.91 4.33 -10.97
C ARG A 99 -19.29 4.94 -10.69
N ASN A 100 -19.37 6.26 -10.57
CA ASN A 100 -20.61 6.98 -10.25
C ASN A 100 -21.62 6.87 -11.39
N ARG A 101 -21.14 6.81 -12.64
CA ARG A 101 -22.02 6.64 -13.80
C ARG A 101 -22.54 5.22 -13.95
N GLY A 102 -21.72 4.19 -13.69
CA GLY A 102 -22.11 2.78 -13.79
C GLY A 102 -22.40 2.27 -15.21
N GLU A 103 -22.21 3.11 -16.23
CA GLU A 103 -22.48 2.84 -17.65
C GLU A 103 -21.28 3.20 -18.53
N PHE A 104 -21.42 3.04 -19.85
CA PHE A 104 -20.41 3.45 -20.80
C PHE A 104 -20.28 4.98 -20.85
N MET A 105 -19.05 5.46 -20.80
CA MET A 105 -18.71 6.87 -20.98
C MET A 105 -17.67 7.04 -22.09
N THR A 106 -17.90 7.96 -23.01
CA THR A 106 -16.90 8.37 -24.00
C THR A 106 -15.81 9.23 -23.35
N LEU A 107 -14.65 9.37 -24.01
CA LEU A 107 -13.58 10.27 -23.53
C LEU A 107 -14.11 11.69 -23.28
N ALA A 108 -15.01 12.19 -24.15
CA ALA A 108 -15.58 13.51 -23.99
C ALA A 108 -16.50 13.62 -22.76
N GLN A 109 -17.30 12.59 -22.48
CA GLN A 109 -18.15 12.53 -21.29
C GLN A 109 -17.31 12.43 -20.02
N ILE A 110 -16.22 11.67 -20.04
CA ILE A 110 -15.29 11.54 -18.91
C ILE A 110 -14.63 12.89 -18.64
N ALA A 111 -14.07 13.56 -19.65
CA ALA A 111 -13.44 14.88 -19.52
C ALA A 111 -14.39 15.93 -18.93
N LYS A 112 -15.65 15.93 -19.39
CA LYS A 112 -16.72 16.79 -18.84
C LYS A 112 -17.02 16.46 -17.37
N ALA A 113 -17.08 15.18 -17.00
CA ALA A 113 -17.36 14.76 -15.64
C ALA A 113 -16.24 15.12 -14.66
N ILE A 114 -14.98 15.04 -15.08
CA ILE A 114 -13.82 15.36 -14.23
C ILE A 114 -13.46 16.86 -14.21
N LYS A 115 -14.20 17.69 -14.95
CA LYS A 115 -13.97 19.14 -15.13
C LYS A 115 -12.52 19.45 -15.56
N ALA A 116 -11.96 18.65 -16.46
CA ALA A 116 -10.60 18.81 -16.98
C ALA A 116 -10.60 19.05 -18.49
N PRO A 117 -9.57 19.74 -19.03
CA PRO A 117 -9.41 19.90 -20.47
C PRO A 117 -9.29 18.54 -21.17
N LEU A 118 -9.77 18.49 -22.41
CA LEU A 118 -9.86 17.28 -23.23
C LEU A 118 -8.50 16.90 -23.83
N ASP A 119 -7.54 16.50 -23.00
CA ASP A 119 -6.33 15.83 -23.47
C ASP A 119 -6.62 14.32 -23.60
N THR A 120 -6.85 13.89 -24.84
CA THR A 120 -7.20 12.51 -25.17
C THR A 120 -6.06 11.54 -24.87
N ALA A 121 -4.80 11.96 -25.00
CA ALA A 121 -3.64 11.12 -24.74
C ALA A 121 -3.48 10.88 -23.23
N ASP A 122 -3.60 11.93 -22.43
CA ASP A 122 -3.54 11.84 -20.98
C ASP A 122 -4.68 11.00 -20.40
N LEU A 123 -5.87 11.18 -20.93
CA LEU A 123 -7.05 10.44 -20.49
C LEU A 123 -6.93 8.94 -20.82
N ALA A 124 -6.44 8.62 -22.02
CA ALA A 124 -6.17 7.24 -22.41
C ALA A 124 -5.09 6.58 -21.53
N ARG A 125 -3.99 7.29 -21.23
CA ARG A 125 -2.93 6.79 -20.33
C ARG A 125 -3.46 6.48 -18.93
N ARG A 126 -4.31 7.33 -18.38
CA ARG A 126 -4.92 7.09 -17.06
C ARG A 126 -5.93 5.95 -17.05
N ILE A 127 -6.72 5.81 -18.11
CA ILE A 127 -7.62 4.65 -18.27
C ILE A 127 -6.81 3.35 -18.35
N ASP A 128 -5.67 3.35 -19.05
CA ASP A 128 -4.78 2.19 -19.09
C ASP A 128 -4.16 1.87 -17.72
N SER A 129 -3.82 2.90 -16.94
CA SER A 129 -3.42 2.73 -15.53
C SER A 129 -4.53 2.06 -14.71
N LEU A 130 -5.77 2.55 -14.81
CA LEU A 130 -6.92 1.95 -14.11
C LEU A 130 -7.20 0.52 -14.55
N ARG A 131 -6.95 0.18 -15.82
CA ARG A 131 -7.09 -1.20 -16.32
C ARG A 131 -6.16 -2.19 -15.64
N ARG A 132 -5.09 -1.76 -14.98
CA ARG A 132 -4.21 -2.67 -14.21
C ARG A 132 -4.95 -3.26 -13.02
N ASP A 133 -5.75 -2.43 -12.35
CA ASP A 133 -6.42 -2.76 -11.11
C ASP A 133 -7.92 -3.05 -11.29
N PHE A 134 -8.52 -2.69 -12.42
CA PHE A 134 -9.95 -2.87 -12.68
C PHE A 134 -10.24 -3.50 -14.04
N HIS A 135 -11.36 -4.22 -14.12
CA HIS A 135 -11.93 -4.62 -15.40
C HIS A 135 -12.64 -3.41 -16.03
N ILE A 136 -12.16 -2.96 -17.19
CA ILE A 136 -12.78 -1.87 -17.95
C ILE A 136 -13.22 -2.42 -19.31
N GLU A 137 -14.54 -2.55 -19.49
CA GLU A 137 -15.15 -2.93 -20.76
C GLU A 137 -15.06 -1.74 -21.72
N VAL A 138 -14.65 -1.99 -22.96
CA VAL A 138 -14.55 -0.96 -24.00
C VAL A 138 -15.44 -1.34 -25.16
N ARG A 139 -16.25 -0.38 -25.60
CA ARG A 139 -17.09 -0.47 -26.79
C ARG A 139 -16.63 0.56 -27.80
N SER A 140 -16.58 0.14 -29.06
CA SER A 140 -16.42 1.04 -30.19
C SER A 140 -17.80 1.25 -30.79
N ASP A 141 -18.37 2.44 -30.63
CA ASP A 141 -19.43 2.89 -31.52
C ASP A 141 -18.77 3.65 -32.68
N GLY A 142 -19.44 3.82 -33.82
CA GLY A 142 -18.87 4.50 -34.99
C GLY A 142 -18.41 5.95 -34.74
N THR A 143 -18.64 6.48 -33.53
CA THR A 143 -18.28 7.83 -33.07
C THR A 143 -17.10 7.87 -32.10
N GLY A 144 -16.63 6.74 -31.60
CA GLY A 144 -15.43 6.65 -30.76
C GLY A 144 -15.41 5.48 -29.77
N LEU A 145 -14.45 5.52 -28.85
CA LEU A 145 -14.32 4.55 -27.77
C LEU A 145 -15.12 5.00 -26.53
N ALA A 146 -15.90 4.08 -25.98
CA ALA A 146 -16.62 4.24 -24.73
C ALA A 146 -16.15 3.21 -23.69
N TYR A 147 -16.01 3.63 -22.45
CA TYR A 147 -15.42 2.88 -21.36
C TYR A 147 -16.44 2.67 -20.24
N LYS A 148 -16.54 1.45 -19.71
CA LYS A 148 -17.36 1.13 -18.54
C LYS A 148 -16.52 0.41 -17.49
N LEU A 149 -16.53 0.95 -16.26
CA LEU A 149 -15.91 0.30 -15.10
C LEU A 149 -16.78 -0.90 -14.67
N LYS A 150 -16.14 -2.04 -14.42
CA LYS A 150 -16.77 -3.26 -13.90
C LYS A 150 -16.20 -3.59 -12.52
N GLY A 151 -15.82 -4.84 -12.29
CA GLY A 151 -15.24 -5.30 -11.03
C GLY A 151 -13.77 -4.90 -10.85
N PHE A 152 -13.37 -4.78 -9.59
CA PHE A 152 -11.97 -4.66 -9.18
C PHE A 152 -11.24 -5.99 -9.38
N LYS A 153 -10.00 -5.92 -9.87
CA LYS A 153 -9.06 -7.05 -9.90
C LYS A 153 -8.46 -7.15 -8.50
N ALA A 154 -9.18 -7.77 -7.57
CA ALA A 154 -8.78 -7.82 -6.17
C ALA A 154 -7.42 -8.53 -5.96
N PHE A 155 -6.70 -8.14 -4.90
CA PHE A 155 -5.56 -8.88 -4.33
C PHE A 155 -6.06 -10.12 -3.58
N VAL A 156 -6.61 -11.09 -4.30
CA VAL A 156 -7.04 -12.38 -3.72
C VAL A 156 -5.98 -13.49 -3.80
N GLY A 157 -4.71 -13.12 -4.04
CA GLY A 157 -3.64 -14.12 -4.12
C GLY A 157 -3.79 -15.10 -5.30
N GLN A 158 -4.38 -14.65 -6.40
CA GLN A 158 -4.69 -15.52 -7.54
C GLN A 158 -3.46 -15.83 -8.41
N GLU A 159 -3.46 -17.05 -8.96
CA GLU A 159 -2.55 -17.50 -10.01
C GLU A 159 -2.58 -16.55 -11.23
N GLY A 160 -1.42 -16.25 -11.80
CA GLY A 160 -1.29 -15.41 -13.00
C GLY A 160 -1.21 -13.89 -12.76
N HIS A 161 -1.19 -13.42 -11.51
CA HIS A 161 -0.92 -12.00 -11.25
C HIS A 161 0.57 -11.67 -11.43
N ALA A 162 0.91 -10.71 -12.28
CA ALA A 162 2.30 -10.39 -12.65
C ALA A 162 3.24 -10.16 -11.44
N ARG A 163 2.73 -9.55 -10.36
CA ARG A 163 3.49 -9.34 -9.11
C ARG A 163 3.72 -10.66 -8.35
N HIS A 164 2.76 -11.59 -8.37
CA HIS A 164 2.89 -12.92 -7.76
C HIS A 164 3.84 -13.80 -8.56
N GLU A 165 3.72 -13.81 -9.90
CA GLU A 165 4.67 -14.53 -10.76
C GLU A 165 6.11 -14.03 -10.61
N ARG A 166 6.29 -12.72 -10.42
CA ARG A 166 7.61 -12.16 -10.14
C ARG A 166 8.13 -12.61 -8.78
N PHE A 167 7.29 -12.60 -7.75
CA PHE A 167 7.66 -13.10 -6.42
C PHE A 167 8.01 -14.59 -6.43
N GLN A 168 7.28 -15.42 -7.18
CA GLN A 168 7.62 -16.82 -7.39
C GLN A 168 8.94 -16.99 -8.14
N ARG A 169 9.16 -16.24 -9.23
CA ARG A 169 10.39 -16.30 -10.04
C ARG A 169 11.63 -15.81 -9.30
N GLU A 170 11.49 -14.79 -8.46
CA GLU A 170 12.61 -14.13 -7.77
C GLU A 170 12.66 -14.48 -6.28
N ARG A 171 12.07 -15.60 -5.87
CA ARG A 171 11.96 -16.00 -4.45
C ARG A 171 13.30 -16.03 -3.72
N ASN A 172 14.37 -16.40 -4.43
CA ASN A 172 15.73 -16.45 -3.90
C ASN A 172 16.44 -15.08 -3.85
N ARG A 173 15.90 -14.06 -4.52
CA ARG A 173 16.43 -12.69 -4.60
C ARG A 173 15.65 -11.70 -3.72
N ILE A 174 14.38 -11.99 -3.47
CA ILE A 174 13.47 -11.19 -2.66
C ILE A 174 13.42 -11.67 -1.19
N SER A 175 13.91 -12.89 -0.90
CA SER A 175 14.04 -13.42 0.47
C SER A 175 15.23 -12.83 1.19
#